data_AF-A0A4T1Z942-F1
#
_entry.id   AF-A0A4T1Z942-F1
#
_cell.length_a   1.000
_cell.length_b   1.000
_cell.length_c   1.000
_cell.angle_alpha   90.00
_cell.angle_beta   90.00
_cell.angle_gamma   90.00
#
_symmetry.space_group_name_H-M   'P 1'
#
loop_
_entity.id
_entity.type
_entity.pdbx_description
1 polymer ?
#
loop_
_entity_poly.entity_id
_entity_poly.type
_entity_poly.pdbx_seq_one_letter_code
_entity_poly.pdbx_strand_id
1 'polypeptide(L)'
;MKKQTDLIVLGKQIRKIRKEKGFSQEGFANFIEMNRGYYGTVERGEANITILNLLKILKGLDVTPNELFPPSTYMSLKKKITRT
;
A
#
# COMPACT_ATOMS: atom_id res chain seq x y z
N MET A 1 -12.95 10.25 11.77
CA MET A 1 -11.49 10.17 12.03
C MET A 1 -10.75 10.70 10.80
N LYS A 2 -9.76 11.59 10.97
CA LYS A 2 -9.01 12.18 9.85
C LYS A 2 -8.12 11.08 9.23
N LYS A 3 -8.43 10.63 8.01
CA LYS A 3 -7.60 9.61 7.34
C LYS A 3 -6.22 10.22 7.02
N GLN A 4 -5.15 9.47 7.29
CA GLN A 4 -3.79 9.91 6.98
C GLN A 4 -3.56 9.83 5.46
N THR A 5 -3.17 10.95 4.87
CA THR A 5 -2.96 11.06 3.41
C THR A 5 -1.92 10.05 2.92
N ASP A 6 -0.87 9.83 3.69
CA ASP A 6 0.25 8.95 3.31
C ASP A 6 -0.20 7.48 3.22
N LEU A 7 -1.01 7.03 4.17
CA LEU A 7 -1.59 5.69 4.16
C LEU A 7 -2.53 5.47 2.96
N ILE A 8 -3.31 6.49 2.58
CA ILE A 8 -4.18 6.41 1.39
C ILE A 8 -3.33 6.28 0.12
N VAL A 9 -2.26 7.05 0.00
CA VAL A 9 -1.38 7.00 -1.17
C VAL A 9 -0.72 5.62 -1.27
N LEU A 10 -0.23 5.08 -0.15
CA LEU A 10 0.35 3.74 -0.09
C LEU A 10 -0.66 2.64 -0.44
N GLY A 11 -1.82 2.64 0.22
CA GLY A 11 -2.86 1.65 -0.03
C GLY A 11 -3.30 1.63 -1.50
N LYS A 12 -3.40 2.81 -2.14
CA LYS A 12 -3.72 2.92 -3.56
C LYS A 12 -2.63 2.33 -4.47
N GLN A 13 -1.36 2.55 -4.17
CA GLN A 13 -0.26 1.96 -4.96
C GLN A 13 -0.21 0.43 -4.81
N ILE A 14 -0.32 -0.09 -3.59
CA ILE A 14 -0.44 -1.54 -3.33
C ILE A 14 -1.58 -2.13 -4.15
N ARG A 15 -2.76 -1.49 -4.10
CA ARG A 15 -3.95 -1.93 -4.84
C ARG A 15 -3.77 -1.90 -6.34
N LYS A 16 -3.09 -0.88 -6.87
CA LYS A 16 -2.81 -0.74 -8.29
C LYS A 16 -1.92 -1.90 -8.76
N ILE A 17 -0.78 -2.09 -8.12
CA ILE A 17 0.19 -3.14 -8.49
C ILE A 17 -0.43 -4.53 -8.35
N ARG A 18 -1.19 -4.79 -7.27
CA ARG A 18 -1.90 -6.07 -7.11
C ARG A 18 -2.83 -6.37 -8.30
N LYS A 19 -3.60 -5.37 -8.74
CA LYS A 19 -4.50 -5.52 -9.88
C LYS A 19 -3.75 -5.75 -11.19
N GLU A 20 -2.62 -5.06 -11.39
CA GLU A 20 -1.76 -5.27 -12.55
C GLU A 20 -1.18 -6.69 -12.59
N LYS A 21 -0.92 -7.29 -11.42
CA LYS A 21 -0.55 -8.71 -11.29
C LYS A 21 -1.72 -9.69 -11.35
N GLY A 22 -2.93 -9.23 -11.66
CA GLY A 22 -4.10 -10.09 -11.87
C GLY A 22 -4.73 -10.68 -10.61
N PHE A 23 -4.25 -10.33 -9.41
CA PHE A 23 -4.79 -10.89 -8.19
C PHE A 23 -6.11 -10.21 -7.78
N SER A 24 -7.09 -11.02 -7.35
CA SER A 24 -8.18 -10.51 -6.52
C SER A 24 -7.67 -10.12 -5.13
N GLN A 25 -8.45 -9.32 -4.37
CA GLN A 25 -8.03 -8.93 -3.02
C GLN A 25 -7.91 -10.15 -2.10
N GLU A 26 -8.89 -11.06 -2.16
CA GLU A 26 -8.89 -12.30 -1.40
C GLU A 26 -7.78 -13.25 -1.85
N GLY A 27 -7.62 -13.43 -3.15
CA GLY A 27 -6.57 -14.29 -3.71
C GLY A 27 -5.18 -13.83 -3.28
N PHE A 28 -4.92 -12.51 -3.32
CA PHE A 28 -3.63 -11.99 -2.86
C PHE A 28 -3.46 -12.14 -1.35
N ALA A 29 -4.48 -11.80 -0.55
CA ALA A 29 -4.40 -11.93 0.90
C ALA A 29 -4.10 -13.38 1.32
N ASN A 30 -4.74 -14.36 0.66
CA ASN A 30 -4.45 -15.77 0.88
C ASN A 30 -3.02 -16.13 0.43
N PHE A 31 -2.59 -15.66 -0.75
CA PHE A 31 -1.25 -15.91 -1.28
C PHE A 31 -0.13 -15.43 -0.36
N ILE A 32 -0.30 -14.27 0.28
CA ILE A 32 0.65 -13.74 1.27
C ILE A 32 0.29 -14.13 2.71
N GLU A 33 -0.57 -15.13 2.91
CA GLU A 33 -1.01 -15.62 4.23
C GLU A 33 -1.34 -14.46 5.20
N MET A 34 -2.24 -13.58 4.77
CA MET A 34 -2.67 -12.40 5.51
C MET A 34 -4.19 -12.40 5.62
N ASN A 35 -4.72 -11.95 6.76
CA ASN A 35 -6.17 -11.81 6.92
C ASN A 35 -6.71 -10.85 5.84
N ARG A 36 -7.67 -11.33 5.04
CA ARG A 36 -8.32 -10.58 3.95
C ARG A 36 -8.87 -9.22 4.41
N GLY A 37 -9.50 -9.18 5.58
CA GLY A 37 -10.07 -7.96 6.15
C GLY A 37 -8.99 -6.93 6.46
N TYR A 38 -7.92 -7.35 7.12
CA TYR A 38 -6.75 -6.51 7.39
C TYR A 38 -6.06 -6.05 6.10
N TYR A 39 -5.82 -6.95 5.14
CA TYR A 39 -5.25 -6.54 3.85
C TYR A 39 -6.13 -5.49 3.15
N GLY A 40 -7.46 -5.64 3.23
CA GLY A 40 -8.40 -4.65 2.72
C GLY A 40 -8.31 -3.28 3.43
N THR A 41 -8.09 -3.23 4.74
CA THR A 41 -7.91 -1.94 5.45
C THR A 41 -6.60 -1.27 5.07
N VAL A 42 -5.54 -2.04 4.79
CA VAL A 42 -4.27 -1.53 4.24
C VAL A 42 -4.51 -0.85 2.89
N GLU A 43 -5.17 -1.52 1.93
CA GLU A 43 -5.42 -0.94 0.60
C GLU A 43 -6.29 0.33 0.64
N ARG A 44 -7.14 0.48 1.66
CA ARG A 44 -7.98 1.67 1.85
C ARG A 44 -7.30 2.78 2.66
N GLY A 45 -6.08 2.57 3.13
CA GLY A 45 -5.35 3.50 4.00
C GLY A 45 -5.99 3.67 5.38
N GLU A 46 -6.67 2.64 5.87
CA GLU A 46 -7.37 2.60 7.17
C GLU A 46 -6.52 1.98 8.27
N ALA A 47 -5.53 1.15 7.90
CA ALA A 47 -4.59 0.55 8.84
C ALA A 47 -3.18 1.14 8.66
N ASN A 48 -2.54 1.45 9.79
CA ASN A 48 -1.11 1.70 9.83
C ASN A 48 -0.38 0.34 9.78
N ILE A 49 0.12 -0.02 8.60
CA ILE A 49 0.79 -1.31 8.38
C ILE A 49 2.17 -1.33 9.05
N THR A 50 2.53 -2.45 9.69
CA THR A 50 3.88 -2.64 10.22
C THR A 50 4.88 -2.92 9.09
N ILE A 51 6.17 -2.64 9.32
CA ILE A 51 7.22 -2.88 8.31
C ILE A 51 7.28 -4.35 7.88
N LEU A 52 7.11 -5.30 8.81
CA LEU A 52 7.13 -6.73 8.47
C LEU A 52 5.99 -7.12 7.52
N ASN A 53 4.78 -6.60 7.75
CA ASN A 53 3.64 -6.83 6.88
C ASN A 53 3.82 -6.14 5.51
N LEU A 54 4.42 -4.94 5.48
CA LEU A 54 4.77 -4.26 4.24
C LEU A 54 5.78 -5.07 3.42
N LEU A 55 6.85 -5.59 4.05
CA LEU A 55 7.83 -6.45 3.39
C LEU A 55 7.17 -7.75 2.87
N LYS A 56 6.21 -8.31 3.60
CA LYS A 56 5.43 -9.47 3.13
C LYS A 56 4.63 -9.14 1.86
N ILE A 57 3.98 -7.98 1.82
CA ILE A 57 3.27 -7.49 0.64
C ILE A 57 4.22 -7.26 -0.53
N LEU A 58 5.37 -6.61 -0.31
CA LEU A 58 6.37 -6.36 -1.35
C LEU A 58 6.89 -7.67 -1.97
N LYS A 59 7.20 -8.66 -1.14
CA LYS A 59 7.60 -10.00 -1.58
C LYS A 59 6.50 -10.68 -2.39
N GLY A 60 5.25 -10.66 -1.90
CA GLY A 60 4.14 -11.28 -2.62
C GLY A 60 3.78 -10.57 -3.92
N LEU A 61 3.94 -9.24 -3.96
CA LEU A 61 3.80 -8.47 -5.18
C LEU A 61 5.04 -8.55 -6.06
N ASP A 62 6.15 -9.17 -5.62
CA ASP A 62 7.42 -9.22 -6.35
C ASP A 62 7.80 -7.84 -6.94
N VAL A 63 7.95 -6.87 -6.03
CA VAL A 63 8.36 -5.49 -6.31
C VAL A 63 9.27 -4.96 -5.21
N THR A 64 10.13 -4.03 -5.57
CA THR A 64 10.99 -3.29 -4.65
C THR A 64 10.24 -2.13 -3.96
N PRO A 65 10.75 -1.61 -2.83
CA PRO A 65 10.18 -0.42 -2.20
C PRO A 65 10.11 0.80 -3.12
N ASN A 66 11.08 0.97 -4.01
CA ASN A 66 11.13 2.09 -4.96
C ASN A 66 10.05 1.98 -6.05
N GLU A 67 9.71 0.77 -6.47
CA GLU A 67 8.59 0.55 -7.40
C GLU A 67 7.24 0.80 -6.72
N LEU A 68 7.10 0.43 -5.45
CA LEU A 68 5.89 0.72 -4.68
C LEU A 68 5.75 2.22 -4.36
N PHE A 69 6.87 2.88 -4.06
CA PHE A 69 6.96 4.29 -3.66
C PHE A 69 8.08 5.01 -4.42
N PRO A 70 7.84 5.41 -5.69
CA PRO A 70 8.85 6.14 -6.44
C PRO A 70 9.03 7.56 -5.86
N PRO A 71 10.19 8.21 -6.08
CA PRO A 71 10.46 9.57 -5.58
C PRO A 71 9.40 10.61 -5.97
N SER A 72 8.77 10.45 -7.13
CA SER A 72 7.66 11.31 -7.60
C SER A 72 6.44 11.28 -6.68
N THR A 73 6.16 10.14 -6.05
CA THR A 73 5.10 9.99 -5.05
C THR A 73 5.42 10.83 -3.80
N TYR A 74 6.66 10.81 -3.33
CA TYR A 74 7.10 11.60 -2.18
C TYR A 74 7.07 13.11 -2.44
N MET A 75 7.44 13.54 -3.65
CA MET A 75 7.39 14.96 -4.03
C MET A 75 5.96 15.52 -4.02
N SER A 76 4.97 14.70 -4.35
CA SER A 76 3.56 15.06 -4.30
C SER A 76 3.03 15.20 -2.85
N LEU A 77 3.58 14.42 -1.91
CA LEU A 77 3.31 14.54 -0.48
C LEU A 77 3.97 15.78 0.12
N LYS A 78 5.25 16.05 -0.22
CA LYS A 78 5.97 17.26 0.23
C LYS A 78 5.27 18.56 -0.14
N LYS A 79 4.74 18.66 -1.37
CA LYS A 79 3.96 19.85 -1.82
C LYS A 79 2.71 20.13 -0.98
N LYS A 80 2.18 19.14 -0.24
CA LYS A 80 1.03 19.34 0.67
C LYS A 80 1.45 19.80 2.06
N ILE A 81 2.66 19.44 2.51
CA ILE A 81 3.20 19.82 3.83
C ILE A 81 3.67 21.29 3.81
N THR A 82 4.23 21.75 2.69
CA THR A 82 4.73 23.13 2.52
C THR A 82 3.65 24.17 2.16
N ARG A 83 2.36 23.83 2.24
CA ARG A 83 1.23 24.79 2.05
C ARG A 83 0.65 25.24 3.40
N THR A 84 1.53 25.39 4.39
CA THR A 84 1.28 26.07 5.67
C THR A 84 2.35 27.14 5.81
#